data_AF-A0A329RAV6-F1
#
_entry.id   AF-A0A329RAV6-F1
#
_cell.length_a   1.000
_cell.length_b   1.000
_cell.length_c   1.000
_cell.angle_alpha   90.00
_cell.angle_beta   90.00
_cell.angle_gamma   90.00
#
_symmetry.space_group_name_H-M   'P 1'
#
loop_
_entity.id
_entity.type
_entity.pdbx_description
1 polymer ?
#
loop_
_entity_poly.entity_id
_entity_poly.type
_entity_poly.pdbx_seq_one_letter_code
_entity_poly.pdbx_strand_id
1 'polypeptide(L)'
;MPRQLLLLLPEDTLDYLPASLVGPEYAAIVDDSEEDRVGLLFVTVDGQDSGDAHDPVEDAQVFVPRIRANHCRVWEGEQAMGAPDRFLRRPAFAMTEGRPIYGQAVSYKGSEVTIRHGDESTVVAAVDVEEVAPIIVLLLDKTTLVHRLIMLSALHQAHTRILNRLLGTPGAPATRVIRRLLSGVAPVSAHPRPTDEPIWMSPLSGRDKMCSMRHVIGLDSIWTVTKRQHSTS
;
A
#
# COMPACT_ATOMS: atom_id res chain seq x y z
N MET A 1 25.34 4.22 -15.63
CA MET A 1 24.50 5.40 -15.89
C MET A 1 23.58 5.56 -14.70
N PRO A 2 23.51 6.73 -14.05
CA PRO A 2 22.52 6.97 -13.00
C PRO A 2 21.12 6.75 -13.59
N ARG A 3 20.33 5.88 -12.95
CA ARG A 3 18.98 5.54 -13.45
C ARG A 3 18.06 6.69 -13.05
N GLN A 4 17.62 7.49 -14.02
CA GLN A 4 16.61 8.52 -13.77
C GLN A 4 15.31 7.84 -13.32
N LEU A 5 14.91 8.11 -12.07
CA LEU A 5 13.70 7.57 -11.47
C LEU A 5 12.52 8.52 -11.64
N LEU A 6 11.34 7.93 -11.79
CA LEU A 6 10.05 8.58 -11.93
C LEU A 6 9.09 8.02 -10.88
N LEU A 7 8.23 8.86 -10.30
CA LEU A 7 7.05 8.43 -9.57
C LEU A 7 5.82 8.68 -10.44
N LEU A 8 5.19 7.60 -10.91
CA LEU A 8 4.00 7.67 -11.73
C LEU A 8 2.75 7.51 -10.85
N LEU A 9 1.85 8.49 -10.92
CA LEU A 9 0.53 8.36 -10.32
C LEU A 9 -0.43 7.68 -11.33
N PRO A 10 -1.48 6.99 -10.86
CA PRO A 10 -2.47 6.40 -11.76
C PRO A 10 -3.03 7.41 -12.76
N GLU A 11 -3.31 8.64 -12.33
CA GLU A 11 -3.79 9.73 -13.19
C GLU A 11 -2.81 10.20 -14.28
N ASP A 12 -1.51 9.98 -14.10
CA ASP A 12 -0.49 10.36 -15.09
C ASP A 12 -0.44 9.40 -16.28
N THR A 13 -1.09 8.24 -16.14
CA THR A 13 -0.99 7.12 -17.09
C THR A 13 -2.31 6.75 -17.76
N LEU A 14 -3.41 7.45 -17.42
CA LEU A 14 -4.78 7.16 -17.85
C LEU A 14 -4.97 7.07 -19.38
N ASP A 15 -4.18 7.81 -20.15
CA ASP A 15 -4.31 7.88 -21.62
C ASP A 15 -3.34 6.94 -22.36
N TYR A 16 -2.39 6.29 -21.66
CA TYR A 16 -1.22 5.65 -22.28
C TYR A 16 -0.91 4.24 -21.76
N LEU A 17 -1.45 3.87 -20.60
CA LEU A 17 -1.38 2.52 -20.06
C LEU A 17 -2.76 1.86 -20.12
N PRO A 18 -2.85 0.53 -20.23
CA PRO A 18 -4.08 -0.18 -19.95
C PRO A 18 -4.42 -0.09 -18.45
N ALA A 19 -4.83 1.08 -17.94
CA ALA A 19 -5.48 1.34 -16.66
C ALA A 19 -5.07 0.44 -15.46
N SER A 20 -3.79 0.08 -15.33
CA SER A 20 -3.36 -1.00 -14.42
C SER A 20 -2.66 -0.51 -13.18
N LEU A 21 -2.29 0.78 -13.09
CA LEU A 21 -1.70 1.30 -11.87
C LEU A 21 -2.77 1.38 -10.78
N VAL A 22 -2.43 0.77 -9.66
CA VAL A 22 -3.33 0.58 -8.53
C VAL A 22 -3.05 1.57 -7.39
N GLY A 23 -2.01 2.38 -7.58
CA GLY A 23 -1.51 3.44 -6.73
C GLY A 23 -0.23 4.02 -7.35
N PRO A 24 0.44 4.95 -6.65
CA PRO A 24 1.73 5.48 -7.07
C PRO A 24 2.80 4.39 -7.16
N GLU A 25 3.59 4.38 -8.23
CA GLU A 25 4.67 3.41 -8.46
C GLU A 25 5.92 4.08 -9.04
N TYR A 26 7.10 3.56 -8.67
CA TYR A 26 8.36 4.01 -9.23
C TYR A 26 8.66 3.32 -10.56
N ALA A 27 9.21 4.07 -11.50
CA ALA A 27 9.73 3.55 -12.75
C ALA A 27 11.08 4.17 -13.10
N ALA A 28 11.92 3.42 -13.79
CA ALA A 28 13.18 3.90 -14.35
C ALA A 28 13.02 4.12 -15.86
N ILE A 29 13.64 5.18 -16.39
CA ILE A 29 13.76 5.37 -17.83
C ILE A 29 14.75 4.34 -18.38
N VAL A 30 14.29 3.50 -19.32
CA VAL A 30 15.09 2.47 -19.99
C VAL A 30 15.26 2.72 -21.48
N ASP A 31 14.36 3.49 -22.09
CA ASP A 31 14.46 3.95 -23.48
C ASP A 31 14.16 5.44 -23.55
N ASP A 32 15.10 6.20 -24.10
CA ASP A 32 15.03 7.66 -24.27
C ASP A 32 15.24 8.07 -25.74
N SER A 33 15.04 7.13 -26.67
CA SER A 33 15.35 7.32 -28.10
C SER A 33 14.31 8.12 -28.87
N GLU A 34 13.05 8.13 -28.44
CA GLU A 34 11.95 8.85 -29.11
C GLU A 34 11.86 10.31 -28.65
N GLU A 35 11.61 11.26 -29.56
CA GLU A 35 11.54 12.69 -29.20
C GLU A 35 10.38 13.01 -28.25
N ASP A 36 9.21 12.39 -28.44
CA ASP A 36 7.98 12.73 -27.72
C ASP A 36 7.64 11.79 -26.56
N ARG A 37 8.32 10.65 -26.43
CA ARG A 37 8.01 9.60 -25.45
C ARG A 37 9.27 8.98 -24.87
N VAL A 38 9.12 8.35 -23.71
CA VAL A 38 10.18 7.58 -23.07
C VAL A 38 9.65 6.21 -22.66
N GLY A 39 10.45 5.18 -22.88
CA GLY A 39 10.17 3.82 -22.42
C GLY A 39 10.63 3.65 -20.97
N LEU A 40 9.71 3.14 -20.16
CA LEU A 40 9.85 2.99 -18.72
C LEU A 40 9.79 1.53 -18.31
N LEU A 41 10.49 1.23 -17.23
CA LEU A 41 10.39 -0.03 -16.52
C LEU A 41 10.05 0.20 -15.05
N PHE A 42 9.00 -0.43 -14.54
CA PHE A 42 8.63 -0.33 -13.13
C PHE A 42 9.67 -0.97 -12.23
N VAL A 43 10.02 -0.29 -11.14
CA VAL A 43 11.02 -0.78 -10.18
C VAL A 43 10.32 -1.57 -9.09
N THR A 44 10.55 -2.88 -9.04
CA THR A 44 10.18 -3.70 -7.89
C THR A 44 11.17 -3.46 -6.74
N VAL A 45 10.67 -3.31 -5.52
CA VAL A 45 11.50 -3.01 -4.34
C VAL A 45 12.08 -4.29 -3.71
N ASP A 46 11.88 -5.46 -4.33
CA ASP A 46 12.45 -6.71 -3.85
C ASP A 46 13.93 -6.78 -4.23
N GLY A 47 14.75 -6.13 -3.41
CA GLY A 47 16.14 -6.48 -3.21
C GLY A 47 16.25 -7.84 -2.52
N GLN A 48 15.98 -8.92 -3.26
CA GLN A 48 16.68 -10.17 -3.05
C GLN A 48 17.38 -10.51 -4.35
N ASP A 49 18.71 -10.48 -4.32
CA ASP A 49 19.56 -11.32 -5.16
C ASP A 49 19.16 -12.79 -4.92
N SER A 50 18.02 -13.23 -5.46
CA SER A 50 17.80 -14.63 -5.74
C SER A 50 18.63 -14.92 -6.99
N GLY A 51 19.86 -15.40 -6.76
CA GLY A 51 20.78 -15.89 -7.78
C GLY A 51 20.29 -17.16 -8.48
N ASP A 52 19.02 -17.19 -8.86
CA ASP A 52 18.46 -18.16 -9.77
C ASP A 52 18.10 -17.41 -11.05
N ALA A 53 18.72 -17.85 -12.15
CA ALA A 53 18.40 -17.43 -13.50
C ALA A 53 16.96 -17.83 -13.83
N HIS A 54 16.00 -17.02 -13.38
CA HIS A 54 14.68 -16.99 -13.95
C HIS A 54 14.79 -16.11 -15.19
N ASP A 55 14.51 -16.68 -16.37
CA ASP A 55 14.38 -15.91 -17.60
C ASP A 55 13.51 -14.68 -17.29
N PRO A 56 13.99 -13.45 -17.53
CA PRO A 56 13.18 -12.28 -17.27
C PRO A 56 11.97 -12.39 -18.19
N VAL A 57 10.79 -12.52 -17.57
CA VAL A 57 9.54 -12.16 -18.26
C VAL A 57 9.84 -10.83 -18.92
N GLU A 58 9.70 -10.74 -20.25
CA GLU A 58 9.92 -9.49 -20.98
C GLU A 58 9.18 -8.39 -20.24
N ASP A 59 9.98 -7.59 -19.55
CA ASP A 59 9.56 -6.59 -18.59
C ASP A 59 8.90 -5.51 -19.45
N ALA A 60 7.59 -5.65 -19.64
CA ALA A 60 6.87 -4.97 -20.71
C ALA A 60 7.07 -3.46 -20.58
N GLN A 61 7.88 -2.91 -21.48
CA GLN A 61 8.24 -1.50 -21.44
C GLN A 61 7.00 -0.66 -21.68
N VAL A 62 6.84 0.36 -20.84
CA VAL A 62 5.71 1.27 -20.90
C VAL A 62 6.17 2.59 -21.46
N PHE A 63 5.54 3.04 -22.53
CA PHE A 63 5.85 4.34 -23.12
C PHE A 63 4.93 5.41 -22.57
N VAL A 64 5.50 6.49 -22.04
CA VAL A 64 4.76 7.68 -21.59
C VAL A 64 5.25 8.94 -22.30
N PRO A 65 4.42 9.99 -22.45
CA PRO A 65 4.87 11.25 -23.01
C PRO A 65 6.06 11.84 -22.24
N ARG A 66 7.06 12.35 -22.96
CA ARG A 66 8.28 12.94 -22.37
C ARG A 66 7.98 14.07 -21.39
N ILE A 67 6.99 14.91 -21.71
CA ILE A 67 6.53 15.98 -20.82
C ILE A 67 6.09 15.41 -19.46
N ARG A 68 5.36 14.28 -19.46
CA ARG A 68 4.94 13.61 -18.23
C ARG A 68 6.11 13.03 -17.47
N ALA A 69 6.99 12.30 -18.15
CA ALA A 69 8.21 11.80 -17.52
C ALA A 69 9.01 12.92 -16.84
N ASN A 70 9.15 14.09 -17.46
CA ASN A 70 9.84 15.23 -16.86
C ASN A 70 9.14 15.79 -15.61
N HIS A 71 7.81 15.78 -15.56
CA HIS A 71 7.04 16.22 -14.38
C HIS A 71 7.08 15.20 -13.22
N CYS A 72 7.24 13.91 -13.53
CA CYS A 72 7.25 12.82 -12.55
C CYS A 72 8.64 12.48 -12.01
N ARG A 73 9.69 13.24 -12.38
CA ARG A 73 11.07 12.98 -11.95
C ARG A 73 11.21 13.12 -10.45
N VAL A 74 11.77 12.08 -9.84
CA VAL A 74 12.17 12.05 -8.44
C VAL A 74 13.69 12.09 -8.32
N TRP A 75 14.18 12.44 -7.14
CA TRP A 75 15.61 12.47 -6.89
C TRP A 75 16.17 11.03 -6.78
N GLU A 76 17.35 10.79 -7.32
CA GLU A 76 17.95 9.45 -7.39
C GLU A 76 18.21 8.83 -6.00
N GLY A 77 18.51 9.65 -4.98
CA GLY A 77 18.74 9.18 -3.62
C GLY A 77 17.46 8.85 -2.82
N GLU A 78 16.28 9.03 -3.40
CA GLU A 78 15.00 8.84 -2.70
C GLU A 78 14.76 7.38 -2.30
N GLN A 79 15.20 6.42 -3.11
CA GLN A 79 15.14 5.00 -2.75
C GLN A 79 16.02 4.69 -1.53
N ALA A 80 17.20 5.30 -1.45
CA ALA A 80 18.09 5.14 -0.30
C ALA A 80 17.49 5.72 1.00
N MET A 81 16.52 6.64 0.87
CA MET A 81 15.78 7.24 1.99
C MET A 81 14.47 6.50 2.31
N GLY A 82 14.32 5.25 1.86
CA GLY A 82 13.15 4.41 2.15
C GLY A 82 12.00 4.55 1.16
N ALA A 83 12.20 5.26 0.05
CA ALA A 83 11.22 5.46 -1.01
C ALA A 83 9.86 6.00 -0.49
N PRO A 84 9.86 7.13 0.26
CA PRO A 84 8.69 7.67 0.97
C PRO A 84 7.44 7.81 0.09
N ASP A 85 7.64 8.20 -1.16
CA ASP A 85 6.55 8.50 -2.09
C ASP A 85 5.79 7.24 -2.50
N ARG A 86 6.39 6.04 -2.38
CA ARG A 86 5.67 4.77 -2.61
C ARG A 86 4.47 4.64 -1.68
N PHE A 87 4.58 5.18 -0.46
CA PHE A 87 3.52 5.05 0.53
C PHE A 87 2.35 5.98 0.22
N LEU A 88 2.53 6.97 -0.65
CA LEU A 88 1.48 7.93 -0.96
C LEU A 88 0.19 7.19 -1.40
N ARG A 89 -0.92 7.51 -0.72
CA ARG A 89 -2.25 6.89 -0.85
C ARG A 89 -2.35 5.41 -0.44
N ARG A 90 -1.27 4.80 0.06
CA ARG A 90 -1.26 3.40 0.49
C ARG A 90 -1.67 3.25 1.97
N PRO A 91 -2.31 2.13 2.34
CA PRO A 91 -2.51 1.78 3.74
C PRO A 91 -1.15 1.57 4.40
N ALA A 92 -0.95 2.24 5.53
CA ALA A 92 0.32 2.29 6.22
C ALA A 92 0.15 1.87 7.68
N PHE A 93 1.20 1.23 8.18
CA PHE A 93 1.38 0.88 9.58
C PHE A 93 2.74 1.40 10.03
N ALA A 94 2.81 1.93 11.25
CA ALA A 94 4.06 2.32 11.86
C ALA A 94 4.02 2.09 13.37
N MET A 95 5.18 1.93 13.98
CA MET A 95 5.35 1.93 15.43
C MET A 95 5.96 3.25 15.88
N THR A 96 5.20 4.06 16.61
CA THR A 96 5.65 5.37 17.11
C THR A 96 5.50 5.40 18.63
N GLU A 97 6.57 5.72 19.35
CA GLU A 97 6.58 5.77 20.83
C GLU A 97 6.01 4.50 21.49
N GLY A 98 6.26 3.33 20.89
CA GLY A 98 5.75 2.04 21.38
C GLY A 98 4.26 1.80 21.16
N ARG A 99 3.59 2.64 20.34
CA ARG A 99 2.19 2.49 19.97
C ARG A 99 2.05 2.22 18.47
N PRO A 100 1.17 1.29 18.08
CA PRO A 100 0.88 1.06 16.67
C PRO A 100 -0.02 2.18 16.13
N ILE A 101 0.37 2.72 14.98
CA ILE A 101 -0.44 3.63 14.18
C ILE A 101 -0.87 2.89 12.93
N TYR A 102 -2.18 2.87 12.66
CA TYR A 102 -2.75 2.32 11.44
C TYR A 102 -3.46 3.44 10.70
N GLY A 103 -3.10 3.68 9.46
CA GLY A 103 -3.72 4.76 8.72
C GLY A 103 -3.43 4.69 7.24
N GLN A 104 -3.56 5.82 6.58
CA GLN A 104 -3.22 5.96 5.18
C GLN A 104 -2.19 7.06 5.02
N ALA A 105 -1.14 6.81 4.25
CA ALA A 105 -0.16 7.83 3.94
C ALA A 105 -0.76 8.83 2.95
N VAL A 106 -0.81 10.11 3.35
CA VAL A 106 -1.52 11.18 2.61
C VAL A 106 -0.57 12.21 2.00
N SER A 107 0.64 12.30 2.54
CA SER A 107 1.69 13.17 2.04
C SER A 107 3.05 12.66 2.48
N TYR A 108 4.09 13.16 1.85
CA TYR A 108 5.47 12.93 2.23
C TYR A 108 6.25 14.25 2.11
N LYS A 109 7.38 14.34 2.81
CA LYS A 109 8.32 15.44 2.68
C LYS A 109 9.72 14.96 3.03
N GLY A 110 10.64 14.98 2.08
CA GLY A 110 11.98 14.41 2.29
C GLY A 110 11.85 12.93 2.62
N SER A 111 12.42 12.49 3.75
CA SER A 111 12.37 11.10 4.22
C SER A 111 11.23 10.80 5.20
N GLU A 112 10.25 11.68 5.30
CA GLU A 112 9.14 11.55 6.24
C GLU A 112 7.82 11.35 5.49
N VAL A 113 6.98 10.47 6.03
CA VAL A 113 5.64 10.17 5.54
C VAL A 113 4.63 10.64 6.58
N THR A 114 3.59 11.32 6.14
CA THR A 114 2.45 11.68 6.99
C THR A 114 1.36 10.63 6.86
N ILE A 115 1.10 9.92 7.94
CA ILE A 115 0.03 8.93 8.05
C ILE A 115 -1.18 9.59 8.70
N ARG A 116 -2.30 9.63 7.98
CA ARG A 116 -3.61 10.03 8.51
C ARG A 116 -4.28 8.82 9.15
N HIS A 117 -4.67 8.94 10.41
CA HIS A 117 -5.29 7.89 11.21
C HIS A 117 -6.36 8.53 12.11
N GLY A 118 -7.53 7.92 12.17
CA GLY A 118 -8.70 8.49 12.80
C GLY A 118 -9.00 9.93 12.38
N ASP A 119 -8.92 10.86 13.34
CA ASP A 119 -9.14 12.30 13.13
C ASP A 119 -7.82 13.10 13.23
N GLU A 120 -6.68 12.39 13.22
CA GLU A 120 -5.34 12.91 13.42
C GLU A 120 -4.41 12.55 12.25
N SER A 121 -3.21 13.15 12.25
CA SER A 121 -2.12 12.81 11.35
C SER A 121 -0.81 12.77 12.11
N THR A 122 0.03 11.79 11.83
CA THR A 122 1.35 11.65 12.44
C THR A 122 2.42 11.57 11.36
N VAL A 123 3.51 12.29 11.58
CA VAL A 123 4.70 12.27 10.73
C VAL A 123 5.64 11.19 11.25
N VAL A 124 6.07 10.28 10.37
CA VAL A 124 6.94 9.15 10.68
C VAL A 124 8.05 9.06 9.65
N ALA A 125 9.25 8.63 10.03
CA ALA A 125 10.31 8.35 9.09
C ALA A 125 9.90 7.21 8.14
N ALA A 126 10.13 7.38 6.84
CA ALA A 126 9.70 6.44 5.80
C ALA A 126 10.24 5.01 6.01
N VAL A 127 11.43 4.90 6.62
CA VAL A 127 12.07 3.62 6.96
C VAL A 127 11.33 2.83 8.04
N ASP A 128 10.52 3.50 8.86
CA ASP A 128 9.72 2.90 9.94
C ASP A 128 8.26 2.63 9.51
N VAL A 129 7.92 2.94 8.25
CA VAL A 129 6.58 2.72 7.70
C VAL A 129 6.54 1.40 6.95
N GLU A 130 5.52 0.60 7.24
CA GLU A 130 5.21 -0.63 6.52
C GLU A 130 3.89 -0.47 5.76
N GLU A 131 3.85 -0.96 4.52
CA GLU A 131 2.58 -1.08 3.81
C GLU A 131 1.82 -2.29 4.33
N VAL A 132 0.52 -2.12 4.58
CA VAL A 132 -0.36 -3.19 5.04
C VAL A 132 -1.58 -3.31 4.14
N ALA A 133 -2.31 -4.42 4.26
CA ALA A 133 -3.58 -4.56 3.60
C ALA A 133 -4.59 -3.49 4.09
N PRO A 134 -5.42 -2.89 3.20
CA PRO A 134 -6.38 -1.86 3.59
C PRO A 134 -7.34 -2.30 4.70
N ILE A 135 -7.75 -3.58 4.69
CA ILE A 135 -8.64 -4.13 5.73
C ILE A 135 -8.01 -4.09 7.12
N ILE A 136 -6.68 -4.19 7.22
CA ILE A 136 -5.98 -4.11 8.50
C ILE A 136 -6.13 -2.71 9.06
N VAL A 137 -5.88 -1.68 8.26
CA VAL A 137 -6.08 -0.28 8.67
C VAL A 137 -7.53 -0.03 9.06
N LEU A 138 -8.48 -0.38 8.19
CA LEU A 138 -9.90 -0.13 8.42
C LEU A 138 -10.45 -0.85 9.66
N LEU A 139 -9.87 -1.99 10.04
CA LEU A 139 -10.25 -2.70 11.25
C LEU A 139 -9.53 -2.18 12.50
N LEU A 140 -8.32 -1.64 12.38
CA LEU A 140 -7.43 -1.39 13.53
C LEU A 140 -7.20 0.08 13.86
N ASP A 141 -7.45 1.02 12.94
CA ASP A 141 -7.23 2.47 13.09
C ASP A 141 -7.80 3.05 14.39
N LYS A 142 -9.12 2.94 14.60
CA LYS A 142 -9.78 3.41 15.84
C LYS A 142 -9.94 2.32 16.91
N THR A 143 -9.27 1.17 16.76
CA THR A 143 -9.48 0.00 17.61
C THR A 143 -8.40 -0.10 18.68
N THR A 144 -8.83 -0.09 19.95
CA THR A 144 -7.92 -0.40 21.06
C THR A 144 -7.52 -1.88 21.05
N LEU A 145 -6.23 -2.15 20.84
CA LEU A 145 -5.70 -3.52 20.84
C LEU A 145 -5.59 -4.10 22.25
N VAL A 146 -5.58 -5.42 22.37
CA VAL A 146 -5.33 -6.07 23.67
C VAL A 146 -3.89 -5.81 24.14
N HIS A 147 -3.71 -5.63 25.45
CA HIS A 147 -2.44 -5.28 26.09
C HIS A 147 -1.24 -6.19 25.78
N ARG A 148 -1.44 -7.40 25.26
CA ARG A 148 -0.34 -8.29 24.85
C ARG A 148 0.26 -7.95 23.47
N LEU A 149 -0.40 -7.12 22.68
CA LEU A 149 0.05 -6.69 21.35
C LEU A 149 0.89 -5.42 21.44
N ILE A 150 1.98 -5.47 22.22
CA ILE A 150 2.92 -4.35 22.39
C ILE A 150 4.13 -4.53 21.46
N MET A 151 4.48 -5.78 21.16
CA MET A 151 5.62 -6.10 20.30
C MET A 151 5.21 -6.14 18.83
N LEU A 152 6.10 -5.65 17.96
CA LEU A 152 5.93 -5.66 16.51
C LEU A 152 5.58 -7.05 15.95
N SER A 153 6.30 -8.09 16.38
CA SER A 153 6.04 -9.47 15.97
C SER A 153 4.64 -9.97 16.36
N ALA A 154 4.10 -9.53 17.50
CA ALA A 154 2.75 -9.88 17.92
C ALA A 154 1.69 -9.16 17.08
N LEU A 155 1.97 -7.93 16.64
CA LEU A 155 1.13 -7.17 15.71
C LEU A 155 1.10 -7.82 14.33
N HIS A 156 2.25 -8.21 13.79
CA HIS A 156 2.32 -8.96 12.53
C HIS A 156 1.54 -10.28 12.61
N GLN A 157 1.67 -11.04 13.70
CA GLN A 157 0.83 -12.23 13.92
C GLN A 157 -0.66 -11.89 13.97
N ALA A 158 -1.04 -10.74 14.52
CA ALA A 158 -2.43 -10.30 14.51
C ALA A 158 -2.91 -9.96 13.09
N HIS A 159 -2.09 -9.30 12.27
CA HIS A 159 -2.37 -9.03 10.86
C HIS A 159 -2.60 -10.32 10.08
N THR A 160 -1.65 -11.26 10.16
CA THR A 160 -1.76 -12.58 9.51
C THR A 160 -3.00 -13.32 9.98
N ARG A 161 -3.34 -13.30 11.28
CA ARG A 161 -4.57 -13.93 11.77
C ARG A 161 -5.83 -13.31 11.19
N ILE A 162 -5.89 -11.99 11.06
CA ILE A 162 -7.04 -11.29 10.45
C ILE A 162 -7.17 -11.70 8.98
N LEU A 163 -6.07 -11.66 8.22
CA LEU A 163 -6.07 -12.02 6.80
C LEU A 163 -6.41 -13.50 6.59
N ASN A 164 -5.87 -14.42 7.39
CA ASN A 164 -6.19 -15.85 7.33
C ASN A 164 -7.67 -16.11 7.63
N ARG A 165 -8.26 -15.39 8.59
CA ARG A 165 -9.70 -15.50 8.87
C ARG A 165 -10.53 -14.91 7.73
N LEU A 166 -10.06 -13.84 7.10
CA LEU A 166 -10.72 -13.24 5.95
C LEU A 166 -10.66 -14.21 4.75
N LEU A 167 -9.49 -14.66 4.34
CA LEU A 167 -9.33 -15.49 3.15
C LEU A 167 -9.75 -16.95 3.36
N GLY A 168 -9.78 -17.40 4.62
CA GLY A 168 -9.90 -18.81 4.95
C GLY A 168 -8.54 -19.51 4.88
N THR A 169 -8.42 -20.63 5.58
CA THR A 169 -7.24 -21.50 5.53
C THR A 169 -7.70 -22.96 5.43
N PRO A 170 -6.81 -23.90 5.06
CA PRO A 170 -7.13 -25.32 5.16
C PRO A 170 -7.64 -25.65 6.58
N GLY A 171 -8.86 -26.18 6.67
CA GLY A 171 -9.50 -26.52 7.94
C GLY A 171 -10.25 -25.39 8.67
N ALA A 172 -10.23 -24.15 8.16
CA ALA A 172 -11.01 -23.05 8.74
C ALA A 172 -11.66 -22.17 7.65
N PRO A 173 -12.99 -22.09 7.55
CA PRO A 173 -13.65 -21.32 6.51
C PRO A 173 -13.43 -19.81 6.70
N ALA A 174 -13.38 -19.10 5.57
CA ALA A 174 -13.37 -17.65 5.52
C ALA A 174 -14.55 -17.04 6.31
N THR A 175 -14.33 -15.87 6.92
CA THR A 175 -15.37 -15.11 7.61
C THR A 175 -15.32 -13.63 7.28
N ARG A 176 -16.50 -13.02 7.22
CA ARG A 176 -16.72 -11.58 7.06
C ARG A 176 -17.28 -10.92 8.34
N VAL A 177 -17.31 -11.66 9.44
CA VAL A 177 -17.87 -11.16 10.70
C VAL A 177 -16.76 -10.47 11.50
N ILE A 178 -16.86 -9.15 11.70
CA ILE A 178 -15.86 -8.33 12.44
C ILE A 178 -15.46 -8.98 13.76
N ARG A 179 -16.45 -9.42 14.54
CA ARG A 179 -16.21 -10.07 15.84
C ARG A 179 -15.33 -11.32 15.74
N ARG A 180 -15.46 -12.09 14.66
CA ARG A 180 -14.63 -13.27 14.40
C ARG A 180 -13.25 -12.86 13.88
N LEU A 181 -13.19 -11.87 12.99
CA LEU A 181 -11.93 -11.33 12.46
C LEU A 181 -11.02 -10.80 13.58
N LEU A 182 -11.58 -10.05 14.53
CA LEU A 182 -10.83 -9.41 15.63
C LEU A 182 -10.73 -10.24 16.92
N SER A 183 -11.19 -11.49 16.90
CA SER A 183 -11.13 -12.36 18.08
C SER A 183 -9.70 -12.54 18.59
N GLY A 184 -9.45 -12.13 19.84
CA GLY A 184 -8.13 -12.18 20.47
C GLY A 184 -7.14 -11.08 20.03
N VAL A 185 -7.57 -10.16 19.16
CA VAL A 185 -6.79 -8.98 18.71
C VAL A 185 -7.27 -7.72 19.44
N ALA A 186 -8.58 -7.55 19.57
CA ALA A 186 -9.20 -6.44 20.27
C ALA A 186 -10.40 -6.92 21.11
N PRO A 187 -10.69 -6.30 22.27
CA PRO A 187 -11.91 -6.56 23.01
C PRO A 187 -13.13 -6.14 22.19
N VAL A 188 -14.26 -6.83 22.38
CA VAL A 188 -15.50 -6.59 21.60
C VAL A 188 -16.00 -5.16 21.69
N SER A 189 -15.77 -4.50 22.83
CA SER A 189 -16.12 -3.09 23.04
C SER A 189 -15.35 -2.12 22.15
N ALA A 190 -14.19 -2.53 21.64
CA ALA A 190 -13.33 -1.74 20.75
C ALA A 190 -13.50 -2.12 19.27
N HIS A 191 -14.39 -3.06 18.94
CA HIS A 191 -14.59 -3.46 17.53
C HIS A 191 -15.26 -2.33 16.74
N PRO A 192 -14.84 -2.07 15.49
CA PRO A 192 -15.53 -1.15 14.61
C PRO A 192 -16.93 -1.66 14.30
N ARG A 193 -17.86 -0.74 14.07
CA ARG A 193 -19.24 -1.07 13.71
C ARG A 193 -19.35 -1.21 12.19
N PRO A 194 -20.21 -2.11 11.69
CA PRO A 194 -20.47 -2.20 10.25
C PRO A 194 -21.03 -0.91 9.62
N THR A 195 -21.57 -0.01 10.44
CA THR A 195 -22.11 1.31 10.05
C THR A 195 -21.06 2.40 10.07
N ASP A 196 -19.82 2.12 10.50
CA ASP A 196 -18.76 3.12 10.47
C ASP A 196 -18.39 3.43 9.01
N GLU A 197 -18.15 4.71 8.75
CA GLU A 197 -17.87 5.26 7.42
C GLU A 197 -16.53 6.02 7.44
N PRO A 198 -15.38 5.32 7.54
CA PRO A 198 -14.08 5.95 7.47
C PRO A 198 -13.88 6.73 6.17
N ILE A 199 -13.20 7.87 6.29
CA ILE A 199 -12.72 8.65 5.15
C ILE A 199 -11.46 7.97 4.63
N TRP A 200 -11.49 7.60 3.35
CA TRP A 200 -10.39 6.92 2.68
C TRP A 200 -9.98 7.68 1.43
N MET A 201 -8.69 7.97 1.28
CA MET A 201 -8.15 8.55 0.06
C MET A 201 -8.12 7.49 -1.03
N SER A 202 -8.75 7.77 -2.16
CA SER A 202 -8.74 6.86 -3.31
C SER A 202 -7.30 6.72 -3.86
N PRO A 203 -6.73 5.51 -3.93
CA PRO A 203 -5.39 5.31 -4.51
C PRO A 203 -5.28 5.80 -5.95
N LEU A 204 -6.38 5.66 -6.70
CA LEU A 204 -6.46 6.01 -8.12
C LEU A 204 -6.60 7.52 -8.40
N SER A 205 -7.16 8.30 -7.48
CA SER A 205 -7.49 9.70 -7.76
C SER A 205 -6.94 10.69 -6.74
N GLY A 206 -6.37 10.21 -5.63
CA GLY A 206 -5.94 11.04 -4.51
C GLY A 206 -7.08 11.76 -3.79
N ARG A 207 -8.34 11.53 -4.16
CA ARG A 207 -9.51 12.19 -3.55
C ARG A 207 -10.08 11.36 -2.42
N ASP A 208 -10.50 12.04 -1.36
CA ASP A 208 -11.19 11.42 -0.24
C ASP A 208 -12.57 10.90 -0.66
N LYS A 209 -12.89 9.71 -0.17
CA LYS A 209 -14.18 9.04 -0.33
C LYS A 209 -14.59 8.43 1.00
N MET A 210 -15.89 8.47 1.30
CA MET A 210 -16.43 7.72 2.44
C MET A 210 -16.53 6.24 2.06
N CYS A 211 -15.98 5.37 2.90
CA CYS A 211 -16.01 3.92 2.70
C CYS A 211 -16.91 3.28 3.75
N SER A 212 -17.91 2.51 3.34
CA SER A 212 -18.73 1.74 4.28
C SER A 212 -17.97 0.50 4.75
N MET A 213 -17.82 0.34 6.07
CA MET A 213 -17.13 -0.83 6.65
C MET A 213 -17.80 -2.16 6.23
N ARG A 214 -19.12 -2.16 6.04
CA ARG A 214 -19.85 -3.32 5.51
C ARG A 214 -19.40 -3.71 4.10
N HIS A 215 -19.17 -2.74 3.21
CA HIS A 215 -18.75 -3.02 1.83
C HIS A 215 -17.29 -3.48 1.75
N VAL A 216 -16.42 -2.89 2.57
CA VAL A 216 -15.00 -3.28 2.67
C VAL A 216 -14.86 -4.76 3.03
N ILE A 217 -15.69 -5.24 3.96
CA ILE A 217 -15.68 -6.63 4.39
C ILE A 217 -16.52 -7.53 3.44
N GLY A 218 -17.53 -6.98 2.76
CA GLY A 218 -18.49 -7.72 1.92
C GLY A 218 -17.96 -8.28 0.59
N LEU A 219 -16.87 -7.74 0.04
CA LEU A 219 -16.18 -8.01 -1.26
C LEU A 219 -16.46 -7.05 -2.44
N ASP A 220 -15.40 -6.96 -3.28
CA ASP A 220 -15.30 -6.60 -4.72
C ASP A 220 -14.81 -5.23 -5.22
N SER A 221 -14.66 -4.17 -4.41
CA SER A 221 -14.26 -2.85 -4.98
C SER A 221 -12.86 -2.33 -4.62
N ILE A 222 -12.20 -2.87 -3.59
CA ILE A 222 -10.85 -2.41 -3.18
C ILE A 222 -9.77 -3.47 -3.47
N TRP A 223 -10.16 -4.73 -3.69
CA TRP A 223 -9.25 -5.89 -3.68
C TRP A 223 -8.90 -6.48 -5.06
N THR A 224 -9.47 -5.97 -6.15
CA THR A 224 -9.17 -6.46 -7.51
C THR A 224 -7.73 -6.16 -7.95
N VAL A 225 -7.02 -5.35 -7.18
CA VAL A 225 -5.65 -4.90 -7.40
C VAL A 225 -4.61 -5.91 -6.87
N THR A 226 -4.77 -6.39 -5.64
CA THR A 226 -3.69 -7.15 -4.96
C THR A 226 -3.70 -8.63 -5.30
N LYS A 227 -4.69 -9.11 -6.06
CA LYS A 227 -4.81 -10.52 -6.44
C LYS A 227 -3.73 -11.01 -7.40
N ARG A 228 -2.92 -10.14 -8.02
CA ARG A 228 -1.86 -10.58 -8.95
C ARG A 228 -0.54 -10.97 -8.30
N GLN A 229 -0.30 -10.73 -7.01
CA GLN A 229 0.98 -11.07 -6.37
C GLN A 229 1.02 -12.37 -5.55
N HIS A 230 -0.10 -13.07 -5.40
CA HIS A 230 -0.14 -14.35 -4.66
C HIS A 230 -0.72 -15.52 -5.45
N SER A 231 -0.75 -15.42 -6.78
CA SER A 231 -1.17 -16.51 -7.66
C SER A 231 -0.05 -16.93 -8.60
N THR A 232 1.13 -17.15 -8.04
CA THR A 232 2.18 -18.00 -8.63
C THR A 232 2.80 -18.83 -7.50
N SER A 233 2.17 -19.97 -7.26
CA SER A 233 2.78 -21.15 -6.67
C SER A 233 2.27 -22.34 -7.46
#